data_AF-A0AAN6X8Z9-F1
#
_entry.id   AF-A0AAN6X8Z9-F1
#
_cell.length_a   1.000
_cell.length_b   1.000
_cell.length_c   1.000
_cell.angle_alpha   90.00
_cell.angle_beta   90.00
_cell.angle_gamma   90.00
#
_symmetry.space_group_name_H-M   'P 1'
#
loop_
_entity.id
_entity.type
_entity.pdbx_description
1 polymer ?
#
loop_
_entity_poly.entity_id
_entity_poly.type
_entity_poly.pdbx_seq_one_letter_code
_entity_poly.pdbx_strand_id
1 'polypeptide(L)'
;GASTSEVLIASCRSNNTTLLLSLLPQDDEDAAAALLNNTTTVMGNHLYHEAASRGHYEIIDTLLDQPGFECDPVNRLEGDTPLHTAIRWINSEPQEQREFGNALVEMMLEAGSNPRIKNKGGLTALQLVDPRNEGLKELIRKHEYASLNQGDFVDVGDVKGGSKLVQQQQEESDDDAEFSGSDDEERAEWERRRKEKRK
;
A
#
# COMPACT_ATOMS: atom_id res chain seq x y z
N GLY A 1 40.13 -3.67 -3.90
CA GLY A 1 38.94 -4.12 -4.63
C GLY A 1 37.73 -3.48 -3.98
N ALA A 2 36.70 -3.17 -4.75
CA ALA A 2 35.44 -2.69 -4.17
C ALA A 2 34.82 -3.78 -3.29
N SER A 3 34.17 -3.38 -2.21
CA SER A 3 33.42 -4.31 -1.34
C SER A 3 32.15 -4.80 -2.03
N THR A 4 31.67 -5.99 -1.69
CA THR A 4 30.44 -6.57 -2.27
C THR A 4 29.27 -5.59 -2.19
N SER A 5 29.09 -4.90 -1.05
CA SER A 5 28.05 -3.89 -0.84
C SER A 5 28.19 -2.70 -1.79
N GLU A 6 29.40 -2.19 -2.02
CA GLU A 6 29.62 -1.09 -2.98
C GLU A 6 29.30 -1.52 -4.41
N VAL A 7 29.63 -2.76 -4.76
CA VAL A 7 29.33 -3.28 -6.10
C VAL A 7 27.82 -3.50 -6.29
N LEU A 8 27.10 -3.96 -5.26
CA LEU A 8 25.62 -4.02 -5.27
C LEU A 8 24.97 -2.64 -5.42
N ILE A 9 25.50 -1.63 -4.72
CA ILE A 9 25.03 -0.25 -4.88
C ILE A 9 25.32 0.25 -6.30
N ALA A 10 26.49 -0.07 -6.86
CA ALA A 10 26.86 0.31 -8.21
C ALA A 10 26.01 -0.39 -9.28
N SER A 11 25.66 -1.66 -9.09
CA SER A 11 24.76 -2.38 -10.01
C SER A 11 23.37 -1.75 -10.01
N CYS A 12 22.84 -1.39 -8.84
CA CYS A 12 21.58 -0.65 -8.73
C CYS A 12 21.65 0.70 -9.44
N ARG A 13 22.73 1.47 -9.30
CA ARG A 13 22.88 2.78 -9.96
C ARG A 13 23.02 2.71 -11.48
N SER A 14 23.55 1.61 -11.99
CA SER A 14 23.83 1.40 -13.42
C SER A 14 22.80 0.50 -14.12
N ASN A 15 21.73 0.11 -13.44
CA ASN A 15 20.70 -0.80 -13.94
C ASN A 15 21.26 -2.14 -14.46
N ASN A 16 22.26 -2.68 -13.76
CA ASN A 16 22.96 -3.91 -14.18
C ASN A 16 22.48 -5.11 -13.38
N THR A 17 21.39 -5.73 -13.86
CA THR A 17 20.76 -6.91 -13.25
C THR A 17 21.67 -8.13 -13.23
N THR A 18 22.41 -8.37 -14.32
CA THR A 18 23.37 -9.47 -14.43
C THR A 18 24.44 -9.41 -13.34
N LEU A 19 25.00 -8.21 -13.11
CA LEU A 19 26.00 -8.02 -12.08
C LEU A 19 25.40 -8.21 -10.69
N LEU A 20 24.20 -7.67 -10.45
CA LEU A 20 23.49 -7.85 -9.18
C LEU A 20 23.30 -9.33 -8.85
N LEU A 21 22.71 -10.10 -9.77
CA LEU A 21 22.44 -11.52 -9.59
C LEU A 21 23.74 -12.33 -9.39
N SER A 22 24.82 -11.96 -10.09
CA SER A 22 26.11 -12.66 -9.95
C SER A 22 26.74 -12.52 -8.55
N LEU A 23 26.35 -11.50 -7.79
CA LEU A 23 26.84 -11.25 -6.43
C LEU A 23 25.97 -11.90 -5.35
N LEU A 24 24.76 -12.31 -5.69
CA LEU A 24 23.84 -12.93 -4.72
C LEU A 24 24.19 -14.40 -4.51
N PRO A 25 24.19 -14.90 -3.25
CA PRO A 25 24.27 -16.31 -2.96
C PRO A 25 23.15 -17.06 -3.68
N GLN A 26 23.50 -18.04 -4.52
CA GLN A 26 22.50 -18.81 -5.27
C GLN A 26 21.94 -19.99 -4.46
N ASP A 27 22.68 -20.45 -3.46
CA ASP A 27 22.34 -21.62 -2.66
C ASP A 27 21.60 -21.27 -1.36
N ASP A 28 21.48 -19.97 -1.03
CA ASP A 28 20.94 -19.48 0.23
C ASP A 28 20.11 -18.20 0.00
N GLU A 29 18.82 -18.40 -0.18
CA GLU A 29 17.83 -17.34 -0.41
C GLU A 29 17.72 -16.38 0.78
N ASP A 30 17.78 -16.89 2.01
CA ASP A 30 17.71 -16.08 3.23
C ASP A 30 18.96 -15.18 3.37
N ALA A 31 20.14 -15.70 3.04
CA ALA A 31 21.36 -14.92 3.01
C ALA A 31 21.33 -13.86 1.89
N ALA A 32 20.76 -14.17 0.72
CA ALA A 32 20.59 -13.20 -0.35
C ALA A 32 19.64 -12.07 0.06
N ALA A 33 18.49 -12.40 0.64
CA ALA A 33 17.52 -11.43 1.16
C ALA A 33 18.14 -10.54 2.25
N ALA A 34 18.82 -11.15 3.22
CA ALA A 34 19.50 -10.42 4.29
C ALA A 34 20.59 -9.48 3.73
N LEU A 35 21.34 -9.91 2.71
CA LEU A 35 22.35 -9.08 2.08
C LEU A 35 21.71 -7.87 1.37
N LEU A 36 20.63 -8.08 0.63
CA LEU A 36 19.91 -7.03 -0.08
C LEU A 36 19.27 -6.02 0.89
N ASN A 37 18.56 -6.51 1.90
CA ASN A 37 17.81 -5.69 2.86
C ASN A 37 18.74 -4.91 3.80
N ASN A 38 19.92 -5.45 4.16
CA ASN A 38 20.85 -4.75 5.06
C ASN A 38 21.86 -3.85 4.33
N THR A 39 21.97 -3.95 3.00
CA THR A 39 22.91 -3.12 2.24
C THR A 39 22.37 -1.70 2.12
N THR A 40 23.09 -0.75 2.73
CA THR A 40 22.75 0.67 2.70
C THR A 40 23.92 1.53 2.24
N THR A 41 23.61 2.64 1.61
CA THR A 41 24.62 3.65 1.25
C THR A 41 25.04 4.46 2.47
N VAL A 42 26.09 5.28 2.34
CA VAL A 42 26.53 6.23 3.38
C VAL A 42 25.41 7.20 3.79
N MET A 43 24.49 7.48 2.87
CA MET A 43 23.31 8.33 3.10
C MET A 43 22.17 7.57 3.81
N GLY A 44 22.30 6.26 4.00
CA GLY A 44 21.27 5.40 4.59
C GLY A 44 20.12 5.08 3.63
N ASN A 45 20.40 5.11 2.32
CA ASN A 45 19.48 4.61 1.30
C ASN A 45 19.71 3.11 1.12
N HIS A 46 18.64 2.33 1.05
CA HIS A 46 18.72 0.91 0.68
C HIS A 46 18.92 0.77 -0.83
N LEU A 47 19.32 -0.41 -1.29
CA LEU A 47 19.44 -0.72 -2.72
C LEU A 47 18.17 -0.34 -3.49
N TYR A 48 17.01 -0.60 -2.91
CA TYR A 48 15.72 -0.25 -3.49
C TYR A 48 15.55 1.25 -3.72
N HIS A 49 16.00 2.10 -2.78
CA HIS A 49 15.93 3.55 -2.95
C HIS A 49 16.87 4.04 -4.06
N GLU A 50 18.08 3.47 -4.16
CA GLU A 50 19.03 3.86 -5.20
C GLU A 50 18.50 3.51 -6.59
N ALA A 51 17.83 2.36 -6.74
CA ALA A 51 17.14 1.98 -7.95
C ALA A 51 15.95 2.91 -8.27
N ALA A 52 15.08 3.16 -7.28
CA ALA A 52 13.89 4.00 -7.41
C ALA A 52 14.24 5.47 -7.73
N SER A 53 15.35 5.99 -7.20
CA SER A 53 15.81 7.36 -7.45
C SER A 53 16.18 7.67 -8.89
N ARG A 54 16.31 6.62 -9.72
CA ARG A 54 16.70 6.70 -11.14
C ARG A 54 15.66 6.10 -12.07
N GLY A 55 14.56 5.56 -11.53
CA GLY A 55 13.54 4.88 -12.31
C GLY A 55 14.03 3.61 -13.01
N HIS A 56 15.00 2.91 -12.41
CA HIS A 56 15.58 1.69 -13.00
C HIS A 56 14.60 0.53 -12.85
N TYR A 57 13.73 0.36 -13.85
CA TYR A 57 12.64 -0.62 -13.84
C TYR A 57 13.17 -2.04 -13.71
N GLU A 58 14.15 -2.43 -14.52
CA GLU A 58 14.65 -3.80 -14.60
C GLU A 58 15.34 -4.25 -13.31
N ILE A 59 16.10 -3.37 -12.66
CA ILE A 59 16.69 -3.71 -11.37
C ILE A 59 15.65 -3.78 -10.26
N ILE A 60 14.60 -2.94 -10.31
CA ILE A 60 13.50 -2.98 -9.33
C ILE A 60 12.74 -4.29 -9.46
N ASP A 61 12.39 -4.67 -10.69
CA ASP A 61 11.76 -5.95 -11.03
C ASP A 61 12.60 -7.12 -10.48
N THR A 62 13.91 -7.12 -10.80
CA THR A 62 14.84 -8.17 -10.33
C THR A 62 14.94 -8.23 -8.80
N LEU A 63 14.91 -7.07 -8.11
CA LEU A 63 14.96 -7.00 -6.65
C LEU A 63 13.67 -7.53 -6.02
N LEU A 64 12.51 -7.14 -6.56
CA LEU A 64 11.19 -7.57 -6.11
C LEU A 64 10.94 -9.05 -6.33
N ASP A 65 11.54 -9.64 -7.37
CA ASP A 65 11.52 -11.08 -7.62
C ASP A 65 12.30 -11.90 -6.58
N GLN A 66 13.16 -11.27 -5.77
CA GLN A 66 13.95 -11.99 -4.78
C GLN A 66 13.09 -12.40 -3.58
N PRO A 67 13.13 -13.69 -3.16
CA PRO A 67 12.41 -14.13 -1.98
C PRO A 67 12.89 -13.40 -0.73
N GLY A 68 11.96 -12.98 0.13
CA GLY A 68 12.28 -12.30 1.39
C GLY A 68 12.79 -10.86 1.26
N PHE A 69 12.75 -10.27 0.06
CA PHE A 69 13.10 -8.87 -0.13
C PHE A 69 12.07 -7.92 0.53
N GLU A 70 12.55 -6.90 1.22
CA GLU A 70 11.70 -5.94 1.91
C GLU A 70 11.27 -4.80 0.97
N CYS A 71 9.95 -4.63 0.79
CA CYS A 71 9.41 -3.63 -0.14
C CYS A 71 9.36 -2.21 0.43
N ASP A 72 9.28 -2.08 1.76
CA ASP A 72 9.04 -0.79 2.44
C ASP A 72 10.17 -0.33 3.40
N PRO A 73 11.47 -0.53 3.10
CA PRO A 73 12.51 -0.03 3.97
C PRO A 73 12.46 1.50 4.01
N VAL A 74 12.73 2.12 5.15
CA VAL A 74 12.75 3.60 5.27
C VAL A 74 14.18 4.13 5.24
N ASN A 75 14.45 5.16 4.43
CA ASN A 75 15.77 5.77 4.40
C ASN A 75 16.08 6.57 5.66
N ARG A 76 17.37 6.69 5.99
CA ARG A 76 17.80 7.38 7.21
C ARG A 76 17.60 8.89 7.16
N LEU A 77 17.74 9.53 5.99
CA LEU A 77 17.71 10.98 5.85
C LEU A 77 16.28 11.53 5.97
N GLU A 78 15.41 11.14 5.05
CA GLU A 78 14.06 11.70 4.90
C GLU A 78 12.96 10.83 5.53
N GLY A 79 13.27 9.58 5.89
CA GLY A 79 12.27 8.56 6.23
C GLY A 79 11.40 8.18 5.03
N ASP A 80 11.87 8.45 3.82
CA ASP A 80 11.17 8.08 2.60
C ASP A 80 11.24 6.56 2.42
N THR A 81 10.17 5.97 1.90
CA THR A 81 10.19 4.60 1.36
C THR A 81 10.67 4.61 -0.10
N PRO A 82 10.97 3.45 -0.71
CA PRO A 82 11.33 3.39 -2.12
C PRO A 82 10.23 4.00 -3.00
N LEU A 83 8.96 3.81 -2.62
CA LEU A 83 7.80 4.38 -3.30
C LEU A 83 7.80 5.93 -3.26
N HIS A 84 8.15 6.54 -2.13
CA HIS A 84 8.32 8.01 -2.06
C HIS A 84 9.41 8.47 -3.02
N THR A 85 10.51 7.71 -3.08
CA THR A 85 11.66 8.03 -3.93
C THR A 85 11.32 7.93 -5.42
N ALA A 86 10.58 6.89 -5.83
CA ALA A 86 10.09 6.73 -7.20
C ALA A 86 9.16 7.89 -7.62
N ILE A 87 8.27 8.32 -6.72
CA ILE A 87 7.36 9.45 -6.97
C ILE A 87 8.12 10.78 -7.10
N ARG A 88 9.18 10.99 -6.31
CA ARG A 88 10.03 12.17 -6.48
C ARG A 88 10.77 12.16 -7.81
N TRP A 89 11.24 10.98 -8.23
CA TRP A 89 11.91 10.80 -9.51
C TRP A 89 10.96 11.14 -10.67
N ILE A 90 9.79 10.52 -10.76
CA ILE A 90 8.81 10.79 -11.84
C ILE A 90 8.34 12.25 -11.86
N ASN A 91 8.25 12.91 -10.70
CA ASN A 91 7.91 14.33 -10.62
C ASN A 91 9.00 15.24 -11.21
N SER A 92 10.26 14.78 -11.22
CA SER A 92 11.40 15.51 -11.79
C SER A 92 11.60 15.26 -13.28
N GLU A 93 11.02 14.17 -13.80
CA GLU A 93 11.09 13.78 -15.21
C GLU A 93 10.08 14.53 -16.10
N PRO A 94 10.31 14.60 -17.42
CA PRO A 94 9.39 15.23 -18.35
C PRO A 94 8.08 14.44 -18.46
N GLN A 95 7.04 15.11 -18.95
CA GLN A 95 5.68 14.53 -19.03
C GLN A 95 5.61 13.25 -19.87
N GLU A 96 6.49 13.10 -20.84
CA GLU A 96 6.62 11.92 -21.71
C GLU A 96 6.97 10.65 -20.93
N GLN A 97 7.72 10.77 -19.83
CA GLN A 97 8.10 9.63 -18.99
C GLN A 97 7.07 9.31 -17.90
N ARG A 98 5.96 10.06 -17.82
CA ARG A 98 4.93 9.80 -16.81
C ARG A 98 4.29 8.44 -16.96
N GLU A 99 4.04 7.99 -18.18
CA GLU A 99 3.45 6.66 -18.41
C GLU A 99 4.39 5.56 -17.89
N PHE A 100 5.68 5.67 -18.18
CA PHE A 100 6.70 4.75 -17.68
C PHE A 100 6.80 4.78 -16.15
N GLY A 101 6.87 5.96 -15.54
CA GLY A 101 6.93 6.07 -14.08
C GLY A 101 5.63 5.61 -13.41
N ASN A 102 4.47 5.74 -14.07
CA ASN A 102 3.21 5.19 -13.56
C ASN A 102 3.26 3.66 -13.56
N ALA A 103 3.75 3.03 -14.63
CA ALA A 103 3.94 1.58 -14.69
C ALA A 103 4.97 1.08 -13.66
N LEU A 104 6.04 1.86 -13.42
CA LEU A 104 7.00 1.55 -12.36
C LEU A 104 6.32 1.55 -10.98
N VAL A 105 5.55 2.58 -10.67
CA VAL A 105 4.82 2.67 -9.39
C VAL A 105 3.76 1.57 -9.27
N GLU A 106 3.09 1.22 -10.38
CA GLU A 106 2.15 0.10 -10.42
C GLU A 106 2.80 -1.22 -9.99
N MET A 107 3.92 -1.57 -10.61
CA MET A 107 4.69 -2.77 -10.26
C MET A 107 5.11 -2.77 -8.79
N MET A 108 5.59 -1.64 -8.27
CA MET A 108 5.99 -1.53 -6.86
C MET A 108 4.80 -1.78 -5.91
N LEU A 109 3.63 -1.25 -6.25
CA LEU A 109 2.40 -1.44 -5.47
C LEU A 109 1.92 -2.89 -5.54
N GLU A 110 1.91 -3.49 -6.74
CA GLU A 110 1.55 -4.90 -6.96
C GLU A 110 2.47 -5.86 -6.21
N ALA A 111 3.75 -5.51 -6.08
CA ALA A 111 4.72 -6.24 -5.26
C ALA A 111 4.54 -6.05 -3.74
N GLY A 112 3.55 -5.27 -3.31
CA GLY A 112 3.18 -5.10 -1.91
C GLY A 112 3.75 -3.87 -1.22
N SER A 113 4.29 -2.89 -1.96
CA SER A 113 4.73 -1.62 -1.35
C SER A 113 3.54 -0.85 -0.77
N ASN A 114 3.69 -0.34 0.46
CA ASN A 114 2.61 0.34 1.17
C ASN A 114 2.61 1.86 0.91
N PRO A 115 1.60 2.42 0.19
CA PRO A 115 1.52 3.85 -0.09
C PRO A 115 1.15 4.72 1.12
N ARG A 116 0.69 4.08 2.21
CA ARG A 116 0.19 4.74 3.42
C ARG A 116 1.28 5.11 4.41
N ILE A 117 2.50 4.59 4.22
CA ILE A 117 3.63 4.92 5.08
C ILE A 117 3.92 6.42 4.96
N LYS A 118 4.19 7.05 6.09
CA LYS A 118 4.52 8.47 6.16
C LYS A 118 6.02 8.63 6.34
N ASN A 119 6.61 9.54 5.57
CA ASN A 119 7.99 9.94 5.78
C ASN A 119 8.17 10.82 7.03
N LYS A 120 9.39 11.28 7.32
CA LYS A 120 9.64 12.19 8.46
C LYS A 120 8.92 13.53 8.31
N GLY A 121 8.59 13.93 7.09
CA GLY A 121 7.75 15.09 6.81
C GLY A 121 6.26 14.87 7.10
N GLY A 122 5.86 13.66 7.48
CA GLY A 122 4.46 13.28 7.70
C GLY A 122 3.65 13.12 6.42
N LEU A 123 4.32 13.12 5.26
CA LEU A 123 3.69 13.01 3.95
C LEU A 123 3.63 11.54 3.52
N THR A 124 2.54 11.15 2.88
CA THR A 124 2.41 9.83 2.23
C THR A 124 2.87 9.90 0.78
N ALA A 125 3.11 8.73 0.18
CA ALA A 125 3.45 8.60 -1.25
C ALA A 125 2.44 9.34 -2.14
N LEU A 126 1.13 9.14 -1.90
CA LEU A 126 0.05 9.81 -2.63
C LEU A 126 0.11 11.34 -2.55
N GLN A 127 0.52 11.89 -1.41
CA GLN A 127 0.61 13.34 -1.20
C GLN A 127 1.79 13.98 -1.93
N LEU A 128 2.83 13.20 -2.25
CA LEU A 128 3.97 13.68 -3.02
C LEU A 128 3.70 13.74 -4.53
N VAL A 129 2.66 13.09 -5.05
CA VAL A 129 2.38 13.04 -6.49
C VAL A 129 2.05 14.42 -7.06
N ASP A 130 2.70 14.78 -8.18
CA ASP A 130 2.40 16.01 -8.93
C ASP A 130 0.89 16.12 -9.22
N PRO A 131 0.22 17.22 -8.84
CA PRO A 131 -1.17 17.50 -9.21
C PRO A 131 -1.50 17.33 -10.68
N ARG A 132 -0.54 17.50 -11.58
CA ARG A 132 -0.72 17.34 -13.03
C ARG A 132 -0.72 15.88 -13.49
N ASN A 133 -0.30 14.93 -12.66
CA ASN A 133 -0.32 13.50 -12.96
C ASN A 133 -1.52 12.84 -12.27
N GLU A 134 -2.71 13.08 -12.81
CA GLU A 134 -3.95 12.51 -12.27
C GLU A 134 -3.97 10.98 -12.37
N GLY A 135 -3.36 10.41 -13.41
CA GLY A 135 -3.27 8.96 -13.61
C GLY A 135 -2.55 8.27 -12.45
N LEU A 136 -1.40 8.80 -12.02
CA LEU A 136 -0.66 8.24 -10.88
C LEU A 136 -1.43 8.33 -9.57
N LYS A 137 -2.14 9.44 -9.34
CA LYS A 137 -2.96 9.62 -8.14
C LYS A 137 -4.10 8.60 -8.09
N GLU A 138 -4.76 8.39 -9.22
CA GLU A 138 -5.86 7.43 -9.31
C GLU A 138 -5.37 6.00 -9.13
N LEU A 139 -4.20 5.67 -9.70
CA LEU A 139 -3.57 4.37 -9.54
C LEU A 139 -3.29 4.04 -8.07
N ILE A 140 -2.63 4.95 -7.35
CA ILE A 140 -2.33 4.75 -5.92
C ILE A 140 -3.62 4.66 -5.10
N ARG A 141 -4.62 5.50 -5.37
CA ARG A 141 -5.93 5.44 -4.69
C ARG A 141 -6.62 4.11 -4.91
N LYS A 142 -6.68 3.63 -6.16
CA LYS A 142 -7.27 2.34 -6.51
C LYS A 142 -6.58 1.21 -5.74
N HIS A 143 -5.25 1.25 -5.64
CA HIS A 143 -4.49 0.27 -4.88
C HIS A 143 -4.78 0.35 -3.37
N GLU A 144 -4.90 1.55 -2.80
CA GLU A 144 -5.30 1.75 -1.41
C GLU A 144 -6.69 1.16 -1.11
N TYR A 145 -7.66 1.37 -2.00
CA TYR A 145 -9.00 0.76 -1.87
C TYR A 145 -8.94 -0.78 -1.99
N ALA A 146 -8.18 -1.31 -2.94
CA ALA A 146 -8.02 -2.76 -3.10
C ALA A 146 -7.40 -3.42 -1.86
N SER A 147 -6.37 -2.78 -1.30
CA SER A 147 -5.68 -3.25 -0.09
C SER A 147 -6.58 -3.23 1.14
N LEU A 148 -7.47 -2.23 1.26
CA LEU A 148 -8.46 -2.15 2.34
C LEU A 148 -9.49 -3.28 2.25
N ASN A 149 -9.96 -3.60 1.05
CA ASN A 149 -10.98 -4.63 0.83
C ASN A 149 -10.42 -6.04 0.95
N GLN A 150 -9.12 -6.25 0.69
CA GLN A 150 -8.46 -7.53 0.97
C GLN A 150 -8.38 -7.85 2.47
N GLY A 151 -8.34 -6.83 3.34
CA GLY A 151 -8.29 -7.00 4.79
C GLY A 151 -9.61 -7.38 5.48
N ASP A 152 -10.73 -7.39 4.75
CA ASP A 152 -12.08 -7.64 5.29
C ASP A 152 -12.64 -9.03 4.92
N PHE A 153 -11.82 -9.92 4.32
CA PHE A 153 -12.20 -11.32 4.15
C PHE A 153 -11.88 -12.10 5.44
N VAL A 154 -12.77 -11.98 6.42
CA VAL A 154 -12.83 -12.90 7.55
C VAL A 154 -13.22 -14.27 7.00
N ASP A 155 -12.33 -15.25 7.14
CA ASP A 155 -12.63 -16.65 6.84
C ASP A 155 -13.78 -17.13 7.75
N VAL A 156 -15.01 -17.13 7.23
CA VAL A 156 -16.14 -17.82 7.87
C VAL A 156 -16.00 -19.31 7.54
N GLY A 157 -14.95 -19.91 8.09
CA GLY A 157 -14.40 -21.15 7.57
C GLY A 157 -13.91 -22.19 8.58
N ASP A 158 -14.06 -22.02 9.90
CA ASP A 158 -13.94 -23.16 10.83
C ASP A 158 -14.63 -22.89 12.20
N VAL A 159 -15.97 -22.76 12.19
CA VAL A 159 -16.76 -23.05 13.40
C VAL A 159 -17.20 -24.50 13.31
N LYS A 160 -16.32 -25.41 13.75
CA LYS A 160 -16.69 -26.78 14.07
C LYS A 160 -17.72 -26.78 15.19
N GLY A 161 -18.82 -27.50 14.92
CA GLY A 161 -19.96 -27.63 15.80
C GLY A 161 -19.59 -28.02 17.23
N GLY A 162 -20.18 -27.28 18.16
CA GLY A 162 -20.20 -27.58 19.58
C GLY A 162 -21.55 -27.15 20.15
N SER A 163 -22.56 -27.98 19.97
CA SER A 163 -23.84 -27.86 20.67
C SER A 163 -23.61 -27.86 22.18
N LYS A 164 -23.83 -26.74 22.84
CA LYS A 164 -24.24 -26.72 24.25
C LYS A 164 -25.43 -25.79 24.41
N LEU A 165 -26.59 -26.43 24.57
CA LEU A 165 -27.78 -25.85 25.15
C LEU A 165 -27.44 -25.21 26.50
N VAL A 166 -27.85 -23.97 26.69
CA VAL A 166 -28.19 -23.44 28.02
C VAL A 166 -29.66 -23.03 27.95
N GLN A 167 -30.49 -23.88 28.54
CA GLN A 167 -31.86 -23.58 28.95
C GLN A 167 -31.81 -22.83 30.29
N GLN A 168 -32.44 -21.66 30.36
CA GLN A 168 -33.03 -21.14 31.61
C GLN A 168 -34.12 -20.13 31.19
N GLN A 169 -35.36 -20.58 31.03
CA GLN A 169 -36.47 -20.60 31.99
C GLN A 169 -37.10 -19.21 32.21
N GLN A 170 -38.35 -19.11 31.75
CA GLN A 170 -39.31 -18.02 31.93
C GLN A 170 -39.62 -17.78 33.41
N GLU A 171 -39.71 -16.50 33.79
CA GLU A 171 -40.66 -16.01 34.79
C GLU A 171 -41.36 -14.76 34.22
N GLU A 172 -42.68 -14.74 34.37
CA GLU A 172 -43.63 -13.71 33.95
C GLU A 172 -43.52 -12.45 34.80
N SER A 173 -43.66 -11.28 34.17
CA SER A 173 -44.42 -10.17 34.75
C SER A 173 -44.92 -9.23 33.65
N ASP A 174 -46.24 -9.08 33.56
CA ASP A 174 -46.96 -8.07 32.78
C ASP A 174 -46.35 -6.67 32.93
N ASP A 175 -46.25 -5.94 31.81
CA ASP A 175 -46.70 -4.55 31.76
C ASP A 175 -46.82 -4.07 30.29
N ASP A 176 -47.99 -3.49 30.02
CA ASP A 176 -48.46 -2.94 28.76
C ASP A 176 -47.56 -1.85 28.17
N ALA A 177 -47.25 -1.94 26.86
CA ALA A 177 -47.24 -0.80 25.95
C ALA A 177 -47.12 -1.26 24.49
N GLU A 178 -48.26 -1.34 23.82
CA GLU A 178 -48.35 -1.27 22.36
C GLU A 178 -47.94 0.14 21.91
N PHE A 179 -46.93 0.26 21.04
CA PHE A 179 -46.90 1.37 20.09
C PHE A 179 -46.42 0.90 18.72
N SER A 180 -47.42 0.55 17.93
CA SER A 180 -47.43 0.33 16.49
C SER A 180 -47.60 1.68 15.76
N GLY A 181 -46.92 1.87 14.62
CA GLY A 181 -47.15 2.97 13.68
C GLY A 181 -45.87 3.36 12.95
N SER A 182 -45.43 2.63 11.92
CA SER A 182 -45.86 2.77 10.51
C SER A 182 -45.57 4.16 9.92
N ASP A 183 -44.44 4.25 9.23
CA ASP A 183 -43.78 5.34 8.48
C ASP A 183 -44.64 6.07 7.40
N ASP A 184 -45.97 5.93 7.41
CA ASP A 184 -46.86 6.48 6.37
C ASP A 184 -47.62 7.74 6.79
N GLU A 185 -47.86 7.97 8.08
CA GLU A 185 -48.57 9.19 8.54
C GLU A 185 -47.67 10.42 8.64
N GLU A 186 -46.39 10.26 9.01
CA GLU A 186 -45.41 11.37 9.03
C GLU A 186 -45.11 11.91 7.62
N ARG A 187 -45.16 11.04 6.60
CA ARG A 187 -44.99 11.42 5.20
C ARG A 187 -46.16 12.30 4.71
N ALA A 188 -47.38 11.98 5.12
CA ALA A 188 -48.58 12.73 4.76
C ALA A 188 -48.59 14.13 5.41
N GLU A 189 -48.11 14.26 6.65
CA GLU A 189 -48.01 15.56 7.32
C GLU A 189 -46.91 16.46 6.72
N TRP A 190 -45.79 15.87 6.30
CA TRP A 190 -44.71 16.61 5.62
C TRP A 190 -45.18 17.21 4.28
N GLU A 191 -45.94 16.47 3.48
CA GLU A 191 -46.45 16.96 2.19
C GLU A 191 -47.47 18.11 2.32
N ARG A 192 -48.34 18.07 3.35
CA ARG A 192 -49.25 19.20 3.63
C ARG A 192 -48.50 20.48 3.98
N ARG A 193 -47.54 20.41 4.91
CA ARG A 193 -46.73 21.57 5.32
C ARG A 193 -45.91 22.14 4.17
N ARG A 194 -45.46 21.29 3.24
CA ARG A 194 -44.73 21.71 2.04
C ARG A 194 -45.62 22.42 1.02
N LYS A 195 -46.92 22.07 0.94
CA LYS A 195 -47.89 22.68 0.03
C LYS A 195 -48.39 24.04 0.53
N GLU A 196 -48.47 24.24 1.84
CA GLU A 196 -48.82 25.54 2.44
C GLU A 196 -47.71 26.58 2.35
N LYS A 197 -46.44 26.17 2.38
CA LYS A 197 -45.29 27.09 2.23
C LYS A 197 -45.00 27.51 0.78
N ARG A 198 -45.78 27.01 -0.19
CA ARG A 198 -45.56 27.26 -1.63
C ARG A 198 -46.78 27.91 -2.30
N LYS A 199 -47.54 28.66 -1.52
CA LYS A 199 -48.59 29.60 -1.92
C LYS A 199 -48.34 30.92 -1.20
#